data_AF-A0AA35TDF1-F1
#
_entry.id   AF-A0AA35TDF1-F1
#
_cell.length_a   1.000
_cell.length_b   1.000
_cell.length_c   1.000
_cell.angle_alpha   90.00
_cell.angle_beta   90.00
_cell.angle_gamma   90.00
#
_symmetry.space_group_name_H-M   'P 1'
#
loop_
_entity.id
_entity.type
_entity.pdbx_description
1 polymer ?
#
loop_
_entity_poly.entity_id
_entity_poly.type
_entity_poly.pdbx_seq_one_letter_code
_entity_poly.pdbx_strand_id
1 'polypeptide(L)'
;MKGHPIYSILSCLLGNRTRRWLLSLVAMAITLSIINGYLLYKSPRQTGTETTEQNGMGTESSHKSPTLWIYHDKDRPLHHVMTVFSRAGYALDGGPGGDWHILWSHKYPFKTLSPSLGASLRPHQRINHYPGTGCFVSKPSLASLPFSYIPKAFRLPQQAQQLREEAAAHPEKLWVQKNNLHRGIKVKPIDSRSMWFDTHTYTEK
;
A
#
# COMPACT_ATOMS: atom_id res chain seq x y z
N MET A 1 -6.81 -50.87 25.59
CA MET A 1 -7.53 -49.65 26.02
C MET A 1 -6.50 -48.67 26.57
N LYS A 2 -6.48 -47.44 26.00
CA LYS A 2 -6.19 -46.11 26.59
C LYS A 2 -5.04 -46.01 27.63
N GLY A 3 -4.02 -45.16 27.52
CA GLY A 3 -3.80 -43.98 26.68
C GLY A 3 -2.38 -43.40 26.87
N HIS A 4 -2.06 -42.42 26.04
CA HIS A 4 -0.73 -41.82 25.78
C HIS A 4 -0.01 -41.18 26.99
N PRO A 5 1.34 -41.30 27.10
CA PRO A 5 2.15 -40.60 28.08
C PRO A 5 2.87 -39.40 27.45
N ILE A 6 2.16 -38.41 26.90
CA ILE A 6 2.79 -37.19 26.35
C ILE A 6 2.74 -36.02 27.36
N TYR A 7 1.90 -36.10 28.40
CA TYR A 7 1.79 -35.04 29.41
C TYR A 7 2.80 -35.12 30.57
N SER A 8 3.59 -36.19 30.68
CA SER A 8 4.48 -36.40 31.85
C SER A 8 5.86 -35.76 31.71
N ILE A 9 6.29 -35.40 30.49
CA ILE A 9 7.67 -34.92 30.25
C ILE A 9 7.77 -33.38 30.31
N LEU A 10 6.67 -32.64 30.14
CA LEU A 10 6.70 -31.17 30.25
C LEU A 10 6.56 -30.63 31.69
N SER A 11 6.18 -31.45 32.68
CA SER A 11 6.02 -30.98 34.07
C SER A 11 7.34 -30.96 34.87
N CYS A 12 8.42 -31.55 34.34
CA CYS A 12 9.64 -31.82 35.10
C CYS A 12 10.83 -30.87 34.85
N LEU A 13 10.73 -29.86 33.98
CA LEU A 13 11.88 -29.00 33.64
C LEU A 13 11.74 -27.51 33.99
N LEU A 14 10.64 -27.11 34.65
CA LEU A 14 10.44 -25.72 35.07
C LEU A 14 10.15 -25.69 36.58
N GLY A 15 11.18 -25.38 37.37
CA GLY A 15 11.04 -25.22 38.82
C GLY A 15 9.97 -24.19 39.19
N ASN A 16 9.39 -24.30 40.39
CA ASN A 16 8.30 -23.44 40.87
C ASN A 16 8.54 -21.93 40.68
N ARG A 17 9.80 -21.50 40.62
CA ARG A 17 10.18 -20.12 40.31
C ARG A 17 9.85 -19.72 38.86
N THR A 18 10.22 -20.52 37.86
CA THR A 18 9.97 -20.20 36.44
C THR A 18 8.49 -20.29 36.08
N ARG A 19 7.74 -21.22 36.70
CA ARG A 19 6.29 -21.30 36.56
C ARG A 19 5.56 -20.06 37.08
N ARG A 20 6.03 -19.49 38.21
CA ARG A 20 5.49 -18.21 38.74
C ARG A 20 5.76 -17.05 37.77
N TRP A 21 6.96 -16.95 37.21
CA TRP A 21 7.30 -15.93 36.22
C TRP A 21 6.44 -16.01 34.96
N LEU A 22 6.24 -17.22 34.43
CA LEU A 22 5.39 -17.43 33.25
C LEU A 22 3.93 -17.02 33.51
N LEU A 23 3.37 -17.40 34.67
CA LEU A 23 2.02 -17.00 35.04
C LEU A 23 1.89 -15.48 35.22
N SER A 24 2.89 -14.82 35.80
CA SER A 24 2.92 -13.36 35.91
C SER A 24 2.99 -12.67 34.56
N LEU A 25 3.77 -13.18 33.60
CA LEU A 25 3.85 -12.63 32.25
C LEU A 25 2.53 -12.77 31.49
N VAL A 26 1.86 -13.93 31.60
CA VAL A 26 0.55 -14.15 30.98
C VAL A 26 -0.49 -13.23 31.60
N ALA A 27 -0.53 -13.12 32.93
CA ALA A 27 -1.44 -12.21 33.61
C ALA A 27 -1.22 -10.75 33.18
N MET A 28 0.05 -10.31 33.09
CA MET A 28 0.40 -8.97 32.62
C MET A 28 -0.06 -8.72 31.17
N ALA A 29 0.12 -9.69 30.27
CA ALA A 29 -0.34 -9.58 28.88
C ALA A 29 -1.87 -9.47 28.77
N ILE A 30 -2.60 -10.23 29.60
CA ILE A 30 -4.07 -10.16 29.67
C ILE A 30 -4.50 -8.79 30.20
N THR A 31 -3.88 -8.31 31.28
CA THR A 31 -4.23 -6.98 31.84
C THR A 31 -3.95 -5.86 30.85
N LEU A 32 -2.83 -5.90 30.13
CA LEU A 32 -2.51 -4.91 29.09
C LEU A 32 -3.52 -4.96 27.95
N SER A 33 -3.99 -6.16 27.56
CA SER A 33 -5.00 -6.32 26.52
C SER A 33 -6.37 -5.76 26.94
N ILE A 34 -6.77 -5.99 28.20
CA ILE A 34 -8.01 -5.45 28.76
C ILE A 34 -7.92 -3.91 28.89
N ILE A 35 -6.81 -3.38 29.38
CA ILE A 35 -6.58 -1.93 29.47
C ILE A 35 -6.65 -1.30 28.08
N ASN A 36 -5.96 -1.89 27.09
CA ASN A 36 -6.00 -1.39 25.72
C ASN A 36 -7.44 -1.44 25.14
N GLY A 37 -8.18 -2.52 25.38
CA GLY A 37 -9.59 -2.63 25.00
C GLY A 37 -10.49 -1.59 25.67
N TYR A 38 -10.28 -1.32 26.96
CA TYR A 38 -11.02 -0.30 27.70
C TYR A 38 -10.69 1.12 27.22
N LEU A 39 -9.42 1.41 26.94
CA LEU A 39 -9.01 2.70 26.37
C LEU A 39 -9.63 2.92 24.99
N LEU A 40 -9.72 1.88 24.17
CA LEU A 40 -10.41 1.93 22.88
C LEU A 40 -11.93 2.10 23.02
N TYR A 41 -12.55 1.46 24.02
CA TYR A 41 -13.98 1.59 24.29
C TYR A 41 -14.37 2.98 24.82
N LYS A 42 -13.54 3.56 25.70
CA LYS A 42 -13.77 4.88 26.30
C LYS A 42 -13.45 6.03 25.34
N SER A 43 -12.70 5.77 24.26
CA SER A 43 -12.44 6.78 23.23
C SER A 43 -13.76 7.22 22.59
N PRO A 44 -14.16 8.50 22.71
CA PRO A 44 -15.43 8.97 22.16
C PRO A 44 -15.49 8.73 20.65
N ARG A 45 -16.50 8.01 20.18
CA ARG A 45 -16.87 8.02 18.75
C ARG A 45 -17.40 9.41 18.45
N GLN A 46 -16.58 10.28 17.87
CA GLN A 46 -17.07 11.51 17.28
C GLN A 46 -17.77 11.18 15.95
N THR A 47 -19.06 10.88 16.04
CA THR A 47 -20.00 11.08 14.93
C THR A 47 -20.32 12.57 14.88
N GLY A 48 -19.55 13.31 14.08
CA GLY A 48 -19.79 14.73 13.85
C GLY A 48 -20.84 14.95 12.77
N THR A 49 -22.10 14.98 13.17
CA THR A 49 -23.14 15.80 12.53
C THR A 49 -23.63 16.77 13.59
N GLU A 50 -23.35 18.07 13.41
CA GLU A 50 -24.31 19.18 13.55
C GLU A 50 -23.59 20.55 13.62
N THR A 51 -24.14 21.47 12.83
CA THR A 51 -24.00 22.92 12.86
C THR A 51 -24.38 23.50 14.23
N THR A 52 -23.68 24.55 14.69
CA THR A 52 -24.25 25.73 15.37
C THR A 52 -23.18 26.82 15.54
N GLU A 53 -23.55 28.05 15.18
CA GLU A 53 -22.86 29.30 15.51
C GLU A 53 -22.84 29.57 17.03
N GLN A 54 -21.75 30.09 17.59
CA GLN A 54 -21.75 31.34 18.36
C GLN A 54 -20.35 31.76 18.85
N ASN A 55 -20.25 33.07 19.08
CA ASN A 55 -19.12 33.91 19.46
C ASN A 55 -18.40 33.55 20.77
N GLY A 56 -17.10 33.90 20.84
CA GLY A 56 -16.55 34.66 21.99
C GLY A 56 -15.60 33.97 22.96
N MET A 57 -14.30 34.24 22.77
CA MET A 57 -13.28 34.57 23.80
C MET A 57 -12.69 33.47 24.71
N GLY A 58 -11.38 33.21 24.53
CA GLY A 58 -10.46 32.96 25.66
C GLY A 58 -9.87 31.55 25.82
N THR A 59 -8.84 31.25 25.02
CA THR A 59 -7.67 30.41 25.38
C THR A 59 -7.92 29.04 26.01
N GLU A 60 -8.18 28.05 25.17
CA GLU A 60 -7.41 26.81 25.21
C GLU A 60 -6.62 26.75 23.90
N SER A 61 -5.32 26.46 23.95
CA SER A 61 -4.59 26.05 22.76
C SER A 61 -5.19 24.70 22.32
N SER A 62 -6.29 24.77 21.58
CA SER A 62 -6.83 23.64 20.84
C SER A 62 -5.68 23.16 19.97
N HIS A 63 -5.05 22.07 20.41
CA HIS A 63 -4.03 21.40 19.62
C HIS A 63 -4.73 20.97 18.34
N LYS A 64 -4.61 21.80 17.30
CA LYS A 64 -5.23 21.54 16.03
C LYS A 64 -4.66 20.21 15.53
N SER A 65 -5.53 19.22 15.39
CA SER A 65 -5.16 17.91 14.88
C SER A 65 -4.42 18.06 13.55
N PRO A 66 -3.35 17.30 13.31
CA PRO A 66 -2.67 17.35 12.03
C PRO A 66 -3.62 16.90 10.93
N THR A 67 -3.63 17.65 9.84
CA THR A 67 -4.54 17.45 8.72
C THR A 67 -4.02 16.39 7.74
N LEU A 68 -4.88 15.46 7.36
CA LEU A 68 -4.67 14.45 6.33
C LEU A 68 -5.48 14.78 5.08
N TRP A 69 -4.81 14.78 3.93
CA TRP A 69 -5.43 14.78 2.62
C TRP A 69 -5.35 13.38 2.03
N ILE A 70 -6.49 12.79 1.66
CA ILE A 70 -6.52 11.48 0.99
C ILE A 70 -6.93 11.65 -0.47
N TYR A 71 -6.13 11.11 -1.37
CA TYR A 71 -6.42 11.07 -2.80
C TYR A 71 -6.61 9.63 -3.27
N HIS A 72 -7.84 9.30 -3.66
CA HIS A 72 -8.20 7.96 -4.13
C HIS A 72 -9.24 8.03 -5.26
N ASP A 73 -9.37 6.95 -6.02
CA ASP A 73 -10.46 6.82 -6.99
C ASP A 73 -11.79 6.66 -6.24
N LYS A 74 -12.89 7.19 -6.81
CA LYS A 74 -14.23 7.11 -6.20
C LYS A 74 -14.63 5.68 -5.85
N ASP A 75 -14.28 4.73 -6.72
CA ASP A 75 -14.65 3.32 -6.57
C ASP A 75 -13.72 2.52 -5.64
N ARG A 76 -12.65 3.14 -5.12
CA ARG A 76 -11.66 2.46 -4.26
C ARG A 76 -11.30 3.32 -3.05
N PRO A 77 -12.25 3.51 -2.11
CA PRO A 77 -11.98 4.22 -0.87
C PRO A 77 -10.93 3.50 -0.03
N LEU A 78 -10.03 4.28 0.58
CA LEU A 78 -8.94 3.77 1.42
C LEU A 78 -9.34 3.69 2.90
N HIS A 79 -10.43 2.98 3.22
CA HIS A 79 -11.00 2.93 4.57
C HIS A 79 -9.99 2.50 5.65
N HIS A 80 -9.10 1.56 5.35
CA HIS A 80 -8.07 1.14 6.30
C HIS A 80 -7.06 2.25 6.59
N VAL A 81 -6.64 2.99 5.55
CA VAL A 81 -5.71 4.12 5.70
C VAL A 81 -6.38 5.22 6.53
N MET A 82 -7.62 5.57 6.19
CA MET A 82 -8.44 6.51 6.96
C MET A 82 -8.49 6.12 8.44
N THR A 83 -8.81 4.85 8.73
CA THR A 83 -8.91 4.33 10.09
C THR A 83 -7.60 4.44 10.86
N VAL A 84 -6.46 4.12 10.23
CA VAL A 84 -5.14 4.21 10.86
C VAL A 84 -4.82 5.65 11.23
N PHE A 85 -5.05 6.60 10.32
CA PHE A 85 -4.78 8.01 10.59
C PHE A 85 -5.74 8.62 11.61
N SER A 86 -7.03 8.27 11.56
CA SER A 86 -7.99 8.72 12.58
C SER A 86 -7.59 8.24 13.98
N ARG A 87 -7.11 6.99 14.10
CA ARG A 87 -6.58 6.47 15.38
C ARG A 87 -5.29 7.17 15.82
N ALA A 88 -4.51 7.68 14.88
CA ALA A 88 -3.33 8.50 15.15
C ALA A 88 -3.65 9.98 15.42
N GLY A 89 -4.94 10.37 15.45
CA GLY A 89 -5.38 11.73 15.78
C GLY A 89 -5.39 12.71 14.60
N TYR A 90 -5.29 12.24 13.35
CA TYR A 90 -5.36 13.12 12.19
C TYR A 90 -6.80 13.46 11.82
N ALA A 91 -7.02 14.72 11.41
CA ALA A 91 -8.27 15.19 10.84
C ALA A 91 -8.30 14.95 9.32
N LEU A 92 -9.44 14.51 8.77
CA LEU A 92 -9.62 14.29 7.33
C LEU A 92 -10.16 15.56 6.66
N ASP A 93 -9.44 16.67 6.80
CA ASP A 93 -9.83 18.01 6.35
C ASP A 93 -8.85 18.62 5.33
N GLY A 94 -7.97 17.80 4.75
CA GLY A 94 -6.95 18.24 3.80
C GLY A 94 -7.47 18.34 2.36
N GLY A 95 -6.83 19.18 1.55
CA GLY A 95 -7.17 19.35 0.14
C GLY A 95 -6.19 20.19 -0.66
N PRO A 96 -6.44 20.36 -1.98
CA PRO A 96 -5.63 21.20 -2.87
C PRO A 96 -5.48 22.62 -2.31
N GLY A 97 -4.25 23.14 -2.28
CA GLY A 97 -3.95 24.48 -1.76
C GLY A 97 -4.09 24.65 -0.24
N GLY A 98 -4.51 23.61 0.49
CA GLY A 98 -4.65 23.64 1.95
C GLY A 98 -3.34 23.43 2.72
N ASP A 99 -3.37 23.72 4.02
CA ASP A 99 -2.28 23.47 4.96
C ASP A 99 -2.39 22.08 5.59
N TRP A 100 -2.18 21.05 4.77
CA TRP A 100 -2.20 19.65 5.20
C TRP A 100 -0.81 19.19 5.66
N HIS A 101 -0.76 18.15 6.50
CA HIS A 101 0.48 17.57 6.99
C HIS A 101 0.88 16.33 6.19
N ILE A 102 -0.09 15.48 5.88
CA ILE A 102 0.13 14.26 5.09
C ILE A 102 -0.83 14.24 3.91
N LEU A 103 -0.29 13.98 2.71
CA LEU A 103 -1.05 13.52 1.57
C LEU A 103 -0.84 12.02 1.41
N TRP A 104 -1.94 11.26 1.47
CA TRP A 104 -1.94 9.84 1.17
C TRP A 104 -2.66 9.56 -0.14
N SER A 105 -1.91 9.15 -1.15
CA SER A 105 -2.46 8.82 -2.46
C SER A 105 -2.46 7.30 -2.70
N HIS A 106 -3.49 6.77 -3.36
CA HIS A 106 -3.48 5.38 -3.86
C HIS A 106 -2.64 5.25 -5.13
N LYS A 107 -2.77 6.21 -6.05
CA LYS A 107 -2.05 6.26 -7.33
C LYS A 107 -0.85 7.19 -7.23
N TYR A 108 0.07 7.11 -8.18
CA TYR A 108 1.22 8.01 -8.25
C TYR A 108 0.78 9.48 -8.41
N PRO A 109 0.95 10.35 -7.39
CA PRO A 109 0.27 11.63 -7.33
C PRO A 109 0.93 12.70 -8.21
N PHE A 110 2.23 12.59 -8.49
CA PHE A 110 2.97 13.62 -9.25
C PHE A 110 2.58 13.72 -10.73
N LYS A 111 1.75 12.81 -11.25
CA LYS A 111 1.20 12.92 -12.61
C LYS A 111 -0.12 13.70 -12.64
N THR A 112 -0.99 13.49 -11.64
CA THR A 112 -2.34 14.03 -11.62
C THR A 112 -2.49 15.26 -10.74
N LEU A 113 -1.72 15.32 -9.64
CA LEU A 113 -1.76 16.39 -8.65
C LEU A 113 -0.61 17.38 -8.80
N SER A 114 0.23 17.26 -9.84
CA SER A 114 1.34 18.19 -10.07
C SER A 114 0.92 19.67 -9.99
N PRO A 115 -0.20 20.10 -10.61
CA PRO A 115 -0.65 21.49 -10.49
C PRO A 115 -1.02 21.90 -9.05
N SER A 116 -1.55 20.97 -8.24
CA SER A 116 -2.03 21.24 -6.89
C SER A 116 -0.97 21.10 -5.80
N LEU A 117 0.11 20.35 -6.07
CA LEU A 117 1.24 20.19 -5.14
C LEU A 117 2.22 21.37 -5.20
N GLY A 118 2.14 22.19 -6.26
CA GLY A 118 3.09 23.28 -6.51
C GLY A 118 4.48 22.78 -6.88
N ALA A 119 5.42 23.71 -7.07
CA ALA A 119 6.81 23.39 -7.39
C ALA A 119 7.58 22.77 -6.21
N SER A 120 7.14 23.02 -4.97
CA SER A 120 7.76 22.52 -3.75
C SER A 120 6.76 22.44 -2.61
N LEU A 121 6.88 21.39 -1.80
CA LEU A 121 6.07 21.18 -0.60
C LEU A 121 6.54 22.08 0.54
N ARG A 122 5.63 22.41 1.46
CA ARG A 122 6.00 23.07 2.72
C ARG A 122 6.86 22.12 3.58
N PRO A 123 7.74 22.63 4.46
CA PRO A 123 8.67 21.79 5.24
C PRO A 123 8.00 20.72 6.11
N HIS A 124 6.75 20.90 6.52
CA HIS A 124 5.98 19.93 7.32
C HIS A 124 5.18 18.93 6.47
N GLN A 125 4.98 19.23 5.18
CA GLN A 125 4.18 18.40 4.29
C GLN A 125 4.92 17.12 3.90
N ARG A 126 4.22 15.99 3.95
CA ARG A 126 4.73 14.67 3.58
C ARG A 126 3.78 13.98 2.61
N ILE A 127 4.34 13.29 1.63
CA ILE A 127 3.60 12.47 0.66
C ILE A 127 4.10 11.04 0.77
N ASN A 128 3.22 10.06 0.68
CA ASN A 128 3.57 8.64 0.69
C ASN A 128 4.22 8.12 -0.61
N HIS A 129 4.69 9.01 -1.49
CA HIS A 129 5.30 8.70 -2.78
C HIS A 129 6.52 9.58 -3.01
N TYR A 130 7.55 9.02 -3.66
CA TYR A 130 8.73 9.77 -4.10
C TYR A 130 8.64 10.12 -5.59
N PRO A 131 8.96 11.37 -5.97
CA PRO A 131 9.01 11.74 -7.38
C PRO A 131 10.08 10.92 -8.13
N GLY A 132 9.82 10.58 -9.38
CA GLY A 132 10.70 9.81 -10.25
C GLY A 132 10.61 8.28 -10.08
N THR A 133 10.01 7.76 -9.01
CA THR A 133 9.97 6.30 -8.76
C THR A 133 9.07 5.50 -9.69
N GLY A 134 8.27 6.17 -10.52
CA GLY A 134 7.43 5.56 -11.56
C GLY A 134 8.18 4.61 -12.50
N CYS A 135 9.47 4.86 -12.74
CA CYS A 135 10.31 4.03 -13.59
C CYS A 135 10.60 2.64 -12.99
N PHE A 136 10.63 2.51 -11.66
CA PHE A 136 10.91 1.24 -10.98
C PHE A 136 9.63 0.43 -10.71
N VAL A 137 8.50 1.10 -10.48
CA VAL A 137 7.26 0.45 -10.01
C VAL A 137 6.34 -0.04 -11.14
N SER A 138 6.59 0.38 -12.39
CA SER A 138 5.76 -0.03 -13.53
C SER A 138 6.45 -1.12 -14.35
N LYS A 139 5.72 -2.21 -14.65
CA LYS A 139 6.23 -3.35 -15.43
C LYS A 139 6.91 -2.90 -16.74
N PRO A 140 6.32 -2.01 -17.57
CA PRO A 140 6.95 -1.62 -18.82
C PRO A 140 8.23 -0.80 -18.61
N SER A 141 8.30 0.01 -17.56
CA SER A 141 9.49 0.83 -17.27
C SER A 141 10.63 0.00 -16.73
N LEU A 142 10.35 -0.86 -15.76
CA LEU A 142 11.35 -1.76 -15.17
C LEU A 142 11.93 -2.71 -16.23
N ALA A 143 11.09 -3.27 -17.08
CA ALA A 143 11.51 -4.24 -18.09
C ALA A 143 12.33 -3.62 -19.24
N SER A 144 12.32 -2.30 -19.39
CA SER A 144 13.14 -1.57 -20.36
C SER A 144 14.48 -1.09 -19.80
N LEU A 145 14.77 -1.36 -18.52
CA LEU A 145 16.06 -0.97 -17.93
C LEU A 145 17.17 -1.92 -18.39
N PRO A 146 18.40 -1.41 -18.65
CA PRO A 146 19.49 -2.19 -19.24
C PRO A 146 20.27 -3.01 -18.19
N PHE A 147 19.57 -3.71 -17.30
CA PHE A 147 20.20 -4.51 -16.24
C PHE A 147 20.27 -5.99 -16.63
N SER A 148 21.44 -6.61 -16.46
CA SER A 148 21.69 -8.01 -16.84
C SER A 148 20.86 -9.04 -16.05
N TYR A 149 20.43 -8.69 -14.84
CA TYR A 149 19.59 -9.53 -13.98
C TYR A 149 18.09 -9.34 -14.23
N ILE A 150 17.69 -8.42 -15.12
CA ILE A 150 16.30 -8.27 -15.57
C ILE A 150 16.13 -9.03 -16.89
N PRO A 151 15.15 -9.95 -17.00
CA PRO A 151 14.88 -10.61 -18.27
C PRO A 151 14.62 -9.62 -19.40
N LYS A 152 15.22 -9.86 -20.56
CA LYS A 152 15.02 -9.04 -21.76
C LYS A 152 13.53 -8.93 -22.08
N ALA A 153 13.06 -7.72 -22.29
CA ALA A 153 11.67 -7.45 -22.60
C ALA A 153 11.53 -6.40 -23.70
N PHE A 154 10.38 -6.45 -24.37
CA PHE A 154 10.06 -5.59 -25.49
C PHE A 154 8.67 -5.00 -25.28
N ARG A 155 8.54 -3.69 -25.41
CA ARG A 155 7.27 -2.99 -25.37
C ARG A 155 6.58 -3.10 -26.72
N LEU A 156 5.38 -3.65 -26.72
CA LEU A 156 4.57 -3.75 -27.94
C LEU A 156 3.53 -2.62 -27.96
N PRO A 157 3.24 -2.05 -29.15
CA PRO A 157 3.75 -2.46 -30.48
C PRO A 157 5.14 -1.90 -30.85
N GLN A 158 5.72 -0.99 -30.07
CA GLN A 158 6.87 -0.17 -30.48
C GLN A 158 8.15 -0.98 -30.80
N GLN A 159 8.37 -2.09 -30.11
CA GLN A 159 9.58 -2.93 -30.22
C GLN A 159 9.27 -4.31 -30.84
N ALA A 160 8.19 -4.43 -31.61
CA ALA A 160 7.79 -5.70 -32.22
C ALA A 160 8.86 -6.27 -33.17
N GLN A 161 9.55 -5.42 -33.92
CA GLN A 161 10.61 -5.84 -34.85
C GLN A 161 11.83 -6.38 -34.08
N GLN A 162 12.25 -5.71 -33.01
CA GLN A 162 13.37 -6.15 -32.17
C GLN A 162 13.08 -7.49 -31.49
N LEU A 163 11.82 -7.69 -31.04
CA LEU A 163 11.38 -8.98 -30.51
C LEU A 163 11.47 -10.09 -31.57
N ARG A 164 11.11 -9.79 -32.83
CA ARG A 164 11.16 -10.75 -33.93
C ARG A 164 12.60 -11.18 -34.24
N GLU A 165 13.51 -10.22 -34.31
CA GLU A 165 14.94 -10.49 -34.55
C GLU A 165 15.55 -11.33 -33.43
N GLU A 166 15.26 -10.98 -32.17
CA GLU A 166 15.72 -11.75 -31.00
C GLU A 166 15.14 -13.17 -30.96
N ALA A 167 13.85 -13.34 -31.27
CA ALA A 167 13.20 -14.65 -31.30
C ALA A 167 13.72 -15.52 -32.44
N ALA A 168 14.02 -14.93 -33.60
CA ALA A 168 14.61 -15.65 -34.74
C ALA A 168 16.04 -16.12 -34.43
N ALA A 169 16.82 -15.32 -33.70
CA ALA A 169 18.17 -15.69 -33.27
C ALA A 169 18.17 -16.77 -32.16
N HIS A 170 17.05 -16.95 -31.46
CA HIS A 170 16.92 -17.84 -30.30
C HIS A 170 15.60 -18.62 -30.32
N PRO A 171 15.41 -19.54 -31.29
CA PRO A 171 14.14 -20.25 -31.49
C PRO A 171 13.74 -21.17 -30.33
N GLU A 172 14.68 -21.54 -29.47
CA GLU A 172 14.46 -22.35 -28.27
C GLU A 172 13.81 -21.57 -27.11
N LYS A 173 13.84 -20.23 -27.15
CA LYS A 173 13.34 -19.40 -26.05
C LYS A 173 11.81 -19.32 -26.05
N LEU A 174 11.25 -19.45 -24.85
CA LEU A 174 9.85 -19.15 -24.57
C LEU A 174 9.68 -17.71 -24.09
N TRP A 175 8.62 -17.05 -24.54
CA TRP A 175 8.33 -15.66 -24.21
C TRP A 175 7.07 -15.53 -23.37
N VAL A 176 7.10 -14.61 -22.40
CA VAL A 176 5.96 -14.31 -21.53
C VAL A 176 5.33 -12.99 -21.95
N GLN A 177 4.10 -13.04 -22.46
CA GLN A 177 3.31 -11.84 -22.72
C GLN A 177 2.52 -11.46 -21.45
N LYS A 178 2.63 -10.21 -21.03
CA LYS A 178 1.81 -9.64 -19.96
C LYS A 178 1.21 -8.32 -20.44
N ASN A 179 -0.09 -8.13 -20.23
CA ASN A 179 -0.71 -6.83 -20.41
C ASN A 179 -0.63 -6.00 -19.11
N ASN A 180 -1.02 -4.73 -19.22
CA ASN A 180 -1.07 -3.82 -18.07
C ASN A 180 -2.27 -4.07 -17.14
N LEU A 181 -3.24 -4.88 -17.57
CA LEU A 181 -4.52 -5.14 -16.88
C LEU A 181 -4.46 -6.36 -15.96
N HIS A 182 -3.42 -6.48 -15.11
CA HIS A 182 -3.27 -7.50 -14.05
C HIS A 182 -3.65 -8.98 -14.37
N ARG A 183 -3.91 -9.35 -15.62
CA ARG A 183 -4.44 -10.64 -16.09
C ARG A 183 -3.86 -10.96 -17.47
N GLY A 184 -4.15 -12.14 -18.03
CA GLY A 184 -3.75 -12.48 -19.40
C GLY A 184 -2.25 -12.73 -19.59
N ILE A 185 -1.64 -13.50 -18.68
CA ILE A 185 -0.27 -14.00 -18.86
C ILE A 185 -0.33 -15.14 -19.87
N LYS A 186 0.46 -15.04 -20.96
CA LYS A 186 0.59 -16.12 -21.95
C LYS A 186 2.07 -16.48 -22.08
N VAL A 187 2.39 -17.77 -22.06
CA VAL A 187 3.75 -18.28 -22.33
C VAL A 187 3.69 -19.00 -23.66
N LYS A 188 4.44 -18.52 -24.65
CA LYS A 188 4.42 -19.09 -26.01
C LYS A 188 5.79 -18.96 -26.66
N PRO A 189 6.18 -19.92 -27.53
CA PRO A 189 7.21 -19.65 -28.50
C PRO A 189 6.74 -18.52 -29.43
N ILE A 190 7.68 -17.72 -29.92
CA ILE A 190 7.37 -16.73 -30.96
C ILE A 190 7.76 -17.37 -32.29
N ASP A 191 6.78 -17.98 -32.95
CA ASP A 191 6.92 -18.29 -34.37
C ASP A 191 6.64 -17.02 -35.17
N SER A 192 7.57 -16.69 -36.07
CA SER A 192 7.46 -15.72 -37.16
C SER A 192 6.06 -15.57 -37.77
N ARG A 193 5.28 -16.66 -37.86
CA ARG A 193 3.96 -16.73 -38.50
C ARG A 193 2.76 -16.56 -37.55
N SER A 194 2.95 -16.83 -36.25
CA SER A 194 1.90 -16.79 -35.22
C SER A 194 1.74 -15.41 -34.55
N MET A 195 2.52 -14.44 -34.98
CA MET A 195 2.74 -13.17 -34.29
C MET A 195 1.63 -12.12 -34.53
N TRP A 196 0.38 -12.57 -34.67
CA TRP A 196 -0.79 -11.69 -34.52
C TRP A 196 -0.93 -11.38 -33.03
N PHE A 197 -0.11 -10.45 -32.54
CA PHE A 197 -0.48 -9.68 -31.37
C PHE A 197 -1.73 -8.92 -31.77
N ASP A 198 -2.87 -9.29 -31.20
CA ASP A 198 -4.17 -8.71 -31.49
C ASP A 198 -4.18 -7.22 -31.11
N THR A 199 -3.62 -6.37 -31.98
CA THR A 199 -3.55 -4.92 -31.83
C THR A 199 -4.94 -4.28 -31.93
N HIS A 200 -5.96 -5.03 -32.37
CA HIS A 200 -7.33 -4.56 -32.49
C HIS A 200 -8.10 -4.55 -31.16
N THR A 201 -7.53 -5.09 -30.07
CA THR A 201 -8.15 -5.05 -28.74
C THR A 201 -7.64 -3.91 -27.84
N TYR A 202 -6.74 -3.06 -28.33
CA TYR A 202 -6.31 -1.83 -27.66
C TYR A 202 -6.90 -0.60 -28.33
N THR A 203 -8.23 -0.51 -28.40
CA THR A 203 -8.89 0.79 -28.45
C THR A 203 -8.86 1.39 -27.05
N GLU A 204 -8.22 2.55 -26.92
CA GLU A 204 -8.28 3.36 -25.71
C GLU A 204 -9.74 3.57 -25.31
N LYS A 205 -10.09 3.13 -24.10
CA LYS A 205 -11.21 3.67 -23.32
C LYS A 205 -10.64 4.37 -22.10
#